data_AF-A0A9Q4AST0-F1
#
_entry.id   AF-A0A9Q4AST0-F1
#
_cell.length_a   1.000
_cell.length_b   1.000
_cell.length_c   1.000
_cell.angle_alpha   90.00
_cell.angle_beta   90.00
_cell.angle_gamma   90.00
#
_symmetry.space_group_name_H-M   'P 1'
#
loop_
_entity.id
_entity.type
_entity.pdbx_description
1 polymer ?
#
loop_
_entity_poly.entity_id
_entity_poly.type
_entity_poly.pdbx_seq_one_letter_code
_entity_poly.pdbx_strand_id
1 'polypeptide(L)'
;MSIAAETKSLIEACLAGDPALASLAVVGTAPETLSAHIAPGRPVKAIGGSGFSPHPPFNRETLVELIVRMQRLRWSRSTPFNPKGWPPEDRDLRALHSKHDKAVVGFECGPGWTDLLDAAFSWLNEIAPTRDWAPSQIKEKFGTLRFYWHGDLPDLGDEIISAAEHISGHLCEMCGTHGHLRKDIGWWSVRCREHAKEPWS
;
A
#
# COMPACT_ATOMS: atom_id res chain seq x y z
N MET A 1 18.69 -7.44 -1.12
CA MET A 1 17.50 -7.74 -0.28
C MET A 1 16.57 -8.61 -1.12
N SER A 2 16.01 -9.70 -0.61
CA SER A 2 15.07 -10.55 -1.37
C SER A 2 13.64 -10.01 -1.31
N ILE A 3 12.77 -10.47 -2.20
CA ILE A 3 11.33 -10.12 -2.19
C ILE A 3 10.67 -10.46 -0.87
N ALA A 4 10.96 -11.64 -0.31
CA ALA A 4 10.44 -12.05 0.99
C ALA A 4 10.97 -11.15 2.13
N ALA A 5 12.25 -10.78 2.11
CA ALA A 5 12.83 -9.92 3.15
C ALA A 5 12.25 -8.50 3.11
N GLU A 6 12.07 -7.92 1.93
CA GLU A 6 11.47 -6.59 1.79
C GLU A 6 9.98 -6.60 2.17
N THR A 7 9.25 -7.63 1.74
CA THR A 7 7.84 -7.83 2.09
C THR A 7 7.66 -7.99 3.60
N LYS A 8 8.50 -8.81 4.24
CA LYS A 8 8.50 -9.00 5.69
C LYS A 8 8.75 -7.69 6.42
N SER A 9 9.78 -6.94 6.01
CA SER A 9 10.12 -5.63 6.60
C SER A 9 8.95 -4.65 6.55
N LEU A 10 8.23 -4.60 5.41
CA LEU A 10 7.05 -3.74 5.28
C LEU A 10 5.89 -4.19 6.17
N ILE A 11 5.60 -5.50 6.24
CA ILE A 11 4.54 -6.03 7.14
C ILE A 11 4.88 -5.71 8.59
N GLU A 12 6.13 -5.92 9.01
CA GLU A 12 6.62 -5.62 10.35
C GLU A 12 6.49 -4.12 10.68
N ALA A 13 6.77 -3.23 9.72
CA ALA A 13 6.59 -1.80 9.89
C ALA A 13 5.12 -1.42 10.04
N CYS A 14 4.25 -1.93 9.17
CA CYS A 14 2.81 -1.66 9.20
C CYS A 14 2.15 -2.17 10.49
N LEU A 15 2.57 -3.34 10.98
CA LEU A 15 1.99 -3.97 12.18
C LEU A 15 2.87 -3.78 13.43
N ALA A 16 3.83 -2.84 13.42
CA ALA A 16 4.73 -2.63 14.54
C ALA A 16 3.95 -2.40 15.84
N GLY A 17 4.18 -3.23 16.86
CA GLY A 17 3.44 -3.23 18.13
C GLY A 17 2.33 -4.28 18.22
N ASP A 18 1.99 -4.96 17.13
CA ASP A 18 1.01 -6.05 17.15
C ASP A 18 1.67 -7.39 17.57
N PRO A 19 1.14 -8.10 18.59
CA PRO A 19 1.72 -9.35 19.07
C PRO A 19 1.65 -10.49 18.05
N ALA A 20 0.76 -10.43 17.06
CA ALA A 20 0.66 -11.46 16.02
C ALA A 20 1.88 -11.48 15.09
N LEU A 21 2.74 -10.46 15.10
CA LEU A 21 4.02 -10.49 14.37
C LEU A 21 4.90 -11.69 14.76
N ALA A 22 4.75 -12.24 15.98
CA ALA A 22 5.43 -13.48 16.38
C ALA A 22 5.08 -14.69 15.49
N SER A 23 3.95 -14.64 14.79
CA SER A 23 3.48 -15.68 13.86
C SER A 23 3.75 -15.36 12.38
N LEU A 24 4.39 -14.22 12.08
CA LEU A 24 4.63 -13.79 10.71
C LEU A 24 5.66 -14.69 10.03
N ALA A 25 5.24 -15.34 8.94
CA ALA A 25 6.09 -16.09 8.03
C ALA A 25 5.95 -15.50 6.62
N VAL A 26 7.07 -15.18 5.97
CA VAL A 26 7.11 -14.70 4.58
C VAL A 26 8.13 -15.53 3.82
N VAL A 27 7.71 -16.12 2.70
CA VAL A 27 8.52 -17.04 1.89
C VAL A 27 8.39 -16.69 0.40
N GLY A 28 9.27 -17.28 -0.42
CA GLY A 28 9.32 -17.06 -1.86
C GLY A 28 10.52 -16.23 -2.30
N THR A 29 10.94 -16.45 -3.54
CA THR A 29 12.13 -15.81 -4.14
C THR A 29 11.79 -15.00 -5.39
N ALA A 30 10.56 -15.10 -5.87
CA ALA A 30 10.05 -14.42 -7.06
C ALA A 30 8.57 -14.04 -6.85
N PRO A 31 8.01 -13.10 -7.63
CA PRO A 31 6.61 -12.67 -7.49
C PRO A 31 5.60 -13.82 -7.38
N GLU A 32 5.68 -14.79 -8.28
CA GLU A 32 4.78 -15.94 -8.37
C GLU A 32 4.90 -16.92 -7.19
N THR A 33 6.01 -16.88 -6.46
CA THR A 33 6.25 -17.74 -5.28
C THR A 33 6.14 -16.99 -3.95
N LEU A 34 5.98 -15.65 -3.98
CA LEU A 34 5.86 -14.85 -2.77
C LEU A 34 4.56 -15.20 -2.03
N SER A 35 4.66 -15.58 -0.75
CA SER A 35 3.52 -15.72 0.14
C SER A 35 3.86 -15.22 1.54
N ALA A 36 2.83 -14.80 2.28
CA ALA A 36 2.95 -14.38 3.65
C ALA A 36 1.77 -14.92 4.46
N HIS A 37 2.06 -15.32 5.70
CA HIS A 37 1.08 -15.85 6.65
C HIS A 37 1.29 -15.17 8.00
N ILE A 38 0.19 -14.84 8.66
CA ILE A 38 0.15 -14.28 10.01
C ILE A 38 -1.11 -14.82 10.71
N ALA A 39 -1.10 -14.92 12.03
CA ALA A 39 -2.29 -15.27 12.80
C ALA A 39 -3.42 -14.28 12.49
N PRO A 40 -4.62 -14.78 12.10
CA PRO A 40 -5.70 -13.95 11.60
C PRO A 40 -6.32 -13.06 12.69
N GLY A 41 -7.13 -12.10 12.24
CA GLY A 41 -7.98 -11.27 13.09
C GLY A 41 -7.57 -9.80 13.11
N ARG A 42 -8.29 -9.02 13.93
CA ARG A 42 -8.10 -7.57 14.01
C ARG A 42 -6.77 -7.22 14.69
N PRO A 43 -6.01 -6.25 14.15
CA PRO A 43 -4.83 -5.75 14.82
C PRO A 43 -5.18 -5.01 16.12
N VAL A 44 -4.18 -4.85 16.99
CA VAL A 44 -4.32 -4.01 18.18
C VAL A 44 -4.53 -2.54 17.82
N LYS A 45 -5.09 -1.76 18.75
CA LYS A 45 -5.45 -0.35 18.51
C LYS A 45 -4.28 0.60 18.20
N ALA A 46 -3.04 0.19 18.42
CA ALA A 46 -1.86 1.00 18.16
C ALA A 46 -0.83 0.17 17.38
N ILE A 47 -0.69 0.46 16.09
CA ILE A 47 0.19 -0.27 15.17
C ILE A 47 0.90 0.69 14.23
N GLY A 48 2.15 0.40 13.87
CA GLY A 48 2.86 1.16 12.83
C GLY A 48 3.03 2.67 13.12
N GLY A 49 2.92 3.07 14.40
CA GLY A 49 2.92 4.49 14.79
C GLY A 49 1.56 5.19 14.69
N SER A 50 0.50 4.49 14.29
CA SER A 50 -0.88 4.97 14.21
C SER A 50 -1.72 4.46 15.37
N GLY A 51 -2.62 5.31 15.89
CA GLY A 51 -3.61 4.96 16.91
C GLY A 51 -5.02 4.95 16.33
N PHE A 52 -5.78 3.91 16.66
CA PHE A 52 -7.13 3.67 16.15
C PHE A 52 -8.13 3.56 17.31
N SER A 53 -9.40 3.88 17.04
CA SER A 53 -10.49 3.71 17.99
C SER A 53 -11.74 3.20 17.27
N PRO A 54 -12.33 2.06 17.67
CA PRO A 54 -11.87 1.17 18.73
C PRO A 54 -10.64 0.33 18.34
N HIS A 55 -10.53 -0.04 17.06
CA HIS A 55 -9.46 -0.86 16.46
C HIS A 55 -9.28 -0.45 14.99
N PRO A 56 -8.21 -0.87 14.30
CA PRO A 56 -8.08 -0.65 12.86
C PRO A 56 -9.27 -1.25 12.09
N PRO A 57 -9.78 -0.56 11.06
CA PRO A 57 -10.92 -1.02 10.26
C PRO A 57 -10.52 -2.02 9.17
N PHE A 58 -9.55 -2.89 9.46
CA PHE A 58 -9.10 -3.97 8.58
C PHE A 58 -8.56 -5.13 9.42
N ASN A 59 -8.61 -6.34 8.87
CA ASN A 59 -7.95 -7.50 9.49
C ASN A 59 -6.48 -7.61 9.06
N ARG A 60 -5.66 -8.32 9.85
CA ARG A 60 -4.23 -8.53 9.54
C ARG A 60 -4.04 -9.23 8.20
N GLU A 61 -4.86 -10.23 7.92
CA GLU A 61 -4.86 -10.98 6.66
C GLU A 61 -5.15 -10.08 5.46
N THR A 62 -6.06 -9.10 5.59
CA THR A 62 -6.36 -8.15 4.53
C THR A 62 -5.14 -7.28 4.21
N LEU A 63 -4.50 -6.73 5.25
CA LEU A 63 -3.29 -5.94 5.11
C LEU A 63 -2.12 -6.74 4.51
N VAL A 64 -1.90 -7.97 4.99
CA VAL A 64 -0.82 -8.83 4.52
C VAL A 64 -1.03 -9.23 3.06
N GLU A 65 -2.24 -9.61 2.68
CA GLU A 65 -2.58 -9.95 1.30
C GLU A 65 -2.39 -8.76 0.35
N LEU A 66 -2.82 -7.56 0.75
CA LEU A 66 -2.60 -6.35 -0.04
C LEU A 66 -1.11 -6.04 -0.24
N ILE A 67 -0.29 -6.18 0.81
CA ILE A 67 1.17 -6.02 0.72
C ILE A 67 1.77 -7.07 -0.23
N VAL A 68 1.36 -8.33 -0.14
CA VAL A 68 1.85 -9.39 -1.04
C VAL A 68 1.50 -9.07 -2.49
N ARG A 69 0.25 -8.71 -2.78
CA ARG A 69 -0.20 -8.32 -4.13
C ARG A 69 0.61 -7.15 -4.69
N MET A 70 0.79 -6.10 -3.88
CA MET A 70 1.61 -4.95 -4.23
C MET A 70 3.07 -5.35 -4.53
N GLN A 71 3.68 -6.17 -3.66
CA GLN A 71 5.07 -6.60 -3.83
C GLN A 71 5.25 -7.48 -5.07
N ARG A 72 4.26 -8.30 -5.44
CA ARG A 72 4.28 -9.06 -6.69
C ARG A 72 4.27 -8.15 -7.93
N LEU A 73 3.47 -7.09 -7.92
CA LEU A 73 3.46 -6.09 -8.99
C LEU A 73 4.80 -5.36 -9.08
N ARG A 74 5.24 -4.82 -7.94
CA ARG A 74 6.48 -4.04 -7.83
C ARG A 74 7.70 -4.82 -8.28
N TRP A 75 7.79 -6.09 -7.88
CA TRP A 75 8.89 -6.97 -8.28
C TRP A 75 8.75 -7.52 -9.70
N SER A 76 7.60 -7.39 -10.36
CA SER A 76 7.44 -7.81 -11.77
C SER A 76 7.93 -6.76 -12.79
N ARG A 77 8.36 -5.57 -12.34
CA ARG A 77 8.70 -4.43 -13.23
C ARG A 77 10.01 -4.57 -14.01
N SER A 78 10.98 -5.39 -13.56
CA SER A 78 12.29 -5.47 -14.24
C SER A 78 12.98 -6.82 -14.07
N THR A 79 13.78 -7.22 -15.06
CA THR A 79 14.74 -8.35 -14.97
C THR A 79 16.16 -7.85 -15.30
N PRO A 80 17.17 -7.97 -14.40
CA PRO A 80 17.07 -8.51 -13.05
C PRO A 80 16.21 -7.63 -12.14
N PHE A 81 15.65 -8.24 -11.09
CA PHE A 81 14.75 -7.56 -10.16
C PHE A 81 15.49 -6.48 -9.38
N ASN A 82 15.17 -5.22 -9.64
CA ASN A 82 15.68 -4.10 -8.85
C ASN A 82 14.58 -3.04 -8.66
N PRO A 83 13.76 -3.15 -7.61
CA PRO A 83 12.70 -2.19 -7.31
C PRO A 83 13.19 -0.75 -7.08
N LYS A 84 14.48 -0.57 -6.74
CA LYS A 84 15.10 0.75 -6.64
C LYS A 84 15.62 1.27 -7.98
N GLY A 85 15.93 0.37 -8.90
CA GLY A 85 16.42 0.73 -10.24
C GLY A 85 15.32 1.24 -11.15
N TRP A 86 14.07 0.85 -10.87
CA TRP A 86 12.90 1.17 -11.70
C TRP A 86 11.73 1.59 -10.82
N PRO A 87 11.83 2.73 -10.11
CA PRO A 87 10.71 3.25 -9.35
C PRO A 87 9.55 3.62 -10.30
N PRO A 88 8.29 3.55 -9.85
CA PRO A 88 7.19 4.06 -10.65
C PRO A 88 7.36 5.56 -10.90
N GLU A 89 6.97 5.99 -12.10
CA GLU A 89 6.91 7.40 -12.50
C GLU A 89 5.46 7.86 -12.69
N ASP A 90 5.25 9.17 -12.86
CA ASP A 90 3.90 9.74 -13.08
C ASP A 90 3.17 9.11 -14.27
N ARG A 91 3.89 8.68 -15.31
CA ARG A 91 3.30 7.96 -16.44
C ARG A 91 2.67 6.63 -16.01
N ASP A 92 3.27 5.94 -15.05
CA ASP A 92 2.79 4.64 -14.55
C ASP A 92 1.56 4.85 -13.68
N LEU A 93 1.58 5.88 -12.82
CA LEU A 93 0.43 6.27 -12.02
C LEU A 93 -0.77 6.64 -12.91
N ARG A 94 -0.55 7.45 -13.95
CA ARG A 94 -1.61 7.82 -14.91
C ARG A 94 -2.08 6.63 -15.75
N ALA A 95 -1.21 5.66 -16.04
CA ALA A 95 -1.60 4.46 -16.77
C ALA A 95 -2.66 3.62 -16.03
N LEU A 96 -2.82 3.80 -14.71
CA LEU A 96 -3.90 3.15 -13.95
C LEU A 96 -5.30 3.53 -14.45
N HIS A 97 -5.50 4.72 -15.00
CA HIS A 97 -6.78 5.11 -15.62
C HIS A 97 -7.18 4.22 -16.79
N SER A 98 -6.20 3.74 -17.57
CA SER A 98 -6.44 2.82 -18.69
C SER A 98 -6.49 1.37 -18.25
N LYS A 99 -5.92 1.05 -17.08
CA LYS A 99 -5.84 -0.33 -16.56
C LYS A 99 -7.08 -0.71 -15.76
N HIS A 100 -7.70 0.25 -15.07
CA HIS A 100 -8.78 0.01 -14.10
C HIS A 100 -9.99 0.87 -14.44
N ASP A 101 -11.11 0.23 -14.82
CA ASP A 101 -12.36 0.91 -15.18
C ASP A 101 -12.89 1.84 -14.07
N LYS A 102 -12.58 1.52 -12.80
CA LYS A 102 -12.99 2.29 -11.62
C LYS A 102 -12.00 3.42 -11.26
N ALA A 103 -10.82 3.49 -11.86
CA ALA A 103 -9.85 4.56 -11.63
C ALA A 103 -10.22 5.81 -12.44
N VAL A 104 -11.34 6.45 -12.11
CA VAL A 104 -11.93 7.55 -12.91
C VAL A 104 -11.63 8.95 -12.40
N VAL A 105 -11.08 9.08 -11.18
CA VAL A 105 -10.71 10.37 -10.56
C VAL A 105 -9.21 10.58 -10.62
N GLY A 106 -8.77 11.83 -10.73
CA GLY A 106 -7.34 12.16 -10.73
C GLY A 106 -6.61 11.71 -9.47
N PHE A 107 -5.31 11.42 -9.62
CA PHE A 107 -4.41 11.10 -8.51
C PHE A 107 -3.69 12.35 -8.02
N GLU A 108 -4.04 12.81 -6.82
CA GLU A 108 -3.38 13.92 -6.12
C GLU A 108 -2.33 13.37 -5.13
N CYS A 109 -1.46 12.46 -5.60
CA CYS A 109 -0.41 11.81 -4.83
C CYS A 109 0.79 11.45 -5.73
N GLY A 110 1.95 11.20 -5.11
CA GLY A 110 3.15 10.82 -5.86
C GLY A 110 3.13 9.41 -6.46
N PRO A 111 4.00 9.14 -7.46
CA PRO A 111 4.00 7.90 -8.22
C PRO A 111 4.47 6.69 -7.41
N GLY A 112 5.16 6.89 -6.28
CA GLY A 112 5.60 5.82 -5.41
C GLY A 112 4.47 4.93 -4.87
N TRP A 113 3.22 5.39 -4.90
CA TRP A 113 2.06 4.59 -4.49
C TRP A 113 1.38 3.84 -5.65
N THR A 114 1.93 3.87 -6.87
CA THR A 114 1.35 3.20 -8.05
C THR A 114 1.09 1.73 -7.81
N ASP A 115 2.07 0.96 -7.32
CA ASP A 115 1.90 -0.49 -7.08
C ASP A 115 0.82 -0.78 -6.02
N LEU A 116 0.69 0.08 -5.02
CA LEU A 116 -0.30 -0.07 -3.95
C LEU A 116 -1.72 0.18 -4.49
N LEU A 117 -1.89 1.26 -5.25
CA LEU A 117 -3.15 1.59 -5.90
C LEU A 117 -3.54 0.51 -6.92
N ASP A 118 -2.59 0.03 -7.71
CA ASP A 118 -2.80 -1.04 -8.69
C ASP A 118 -3.26 -2.34 -8.01
N ALA A 119 -2.61 -2.73 -6.91
CA ALA A 119 -3.02 -3.88 -6.11
C ALA A 119 -4.42 -3.68 -5.51
N ALA A 120 -4.72 -2.49 -4.98
CA ALA A 120 -6.01 -2.18 -4.38
C ALA A 120 -7.14 -2.20 -5.42
N PHE A 121 -6.99 -1.50 -6.55
CA PHE A 121 -7.99 -1.51 -7.63
C PHE A 121 -8.21 -2.91 -8.19
N SER A 122 -7.14 -3.69 -8.42
CA SER A 122 -7.26 -5.07 -8.90
C SER A 122 -8.11 -5.91 -7.93
N TRP A 123 -7.82 -5.81 -6.64
CA TRP A 123 -8.54 -6.60 -5.63
C TRP A 123 -9.98 -6.13 -5.43
N LEU A 124 -10.23 -4.82 -5.45
CA LEU A 124 -11.59 -4.26 -5.42
C LEU A 124 -12.42 -4.73 -6.63
N ASN A 125 -11.82 -4.78 -7.81
CA ASN A 125 -12.47 -5.32 -9.01
C ASN A 125 -12.77 -6.82 -8.89
N GLU A 126 -11.88 -7.62 -8.28
CA GLU A 126 -12.11 -9.05 -8.05
C GLU A 126 -13.33 -9.32 -7.15
N ILE A 127 -13.51 -8.52 -6.08
CA ILE A 127 -14.58 -8.75 -5.08
C ILE A 127 -15.91 -8.06 -5.45
N ALA A 128 -15.85 -7.09 -6.36
CA ALA A 128 -17.00 -6.27 -6.74
C ALA A 128 -16.99 -5.91 -8.25
N PRO A 129 -16.89 -6.91 -9.16
CA PRO A 129 -16.65 -6.66 -10.60
C PRO A 129 -17.80 -5.95 -11.29
N THR A 130 -19.03 -6.12 -10.80
CA THR A 130 -20.25 -5.57 -11.41
C THR A 130 -20.99 -4.60 -10.50
N ARG A 131 -20.42 -4.28 -9.33
CA ARG A 131 -21.08 -3.40 -8.36
C ARG A 131 -20.89 -1.93 -8.70
N ASP A 132 -21.88 -1.15 -8.31
CA ASP A 132 -21.91 0.29 -8.54
C ASP A 132 -21.27 1.03 -7.36
N TRP A 133 -19.93 1.07 -7.38
CA TRP A 133 -19.12 1.92 -6.53
C TRP A 133 -18.18 2.76 -7.38
N ALA A 134 -17.74 3.90 -6.85
CA ALA A 134 -16.77 4.76 -7.51
C ALA A 134 -15.90 5.53 -6.50
N PRO A 135 -14.60 5.76 -6.81
CA PRO A 135 -13.82 6.76 -6.12
C PRO A 135 -14.43 8.16 -6.30
N SER A 136 -14.37 8.97 -5.27
CA SER A 136 -14.71 10.40 -5.33
C SER A 136 -13.47 11.29 -5.27
N GLN A 137 -12.39 10.83 -4.62
CA GLN A 137 -11.10 11.52 -4.59
C GLN A 137 -10.00 10.57 -4.10
N ILE A 138 -8.82 10.66 -4.71
CA ILE A 138 -7.60 9.94 -4.30
C ILE A 138 -6.47 10.95 -4.12
N LYS A 139 -5.95 11.08 -2.90
CA LYS A 139 -4.93 12.09 -2.58
C LYS A 139 -3.97 11.70 -1.47
N GLU A 140 -2.85 12.39 -1.41
CA GLU A 140 -2.00 12.49 -0.23
C GLU A 140 -2.70 13.36 0.84
N LYS A 141 -2.65 12.91 2.09
CA LYS A 141 -2.95 13.73 3.27
C LYS A 141 -2.13 13.26 4.48
N PHE A 142 -1.31 14.16 5.03
CA PHE A 142 -0.54 13.97 6.27
C PHE A 142 0.44 12.79 6.26
N GLY A 143 1.05 12.52 5.11
CA GLY A 143 1.93 11.39 4.82
C GLY A 143 1.20 10.09 4.53
N THR A 144 -0.08 10.12 4.21
CA THR A 144 -0.87 8.90 3.95
C THR A 144 -1.86 9.12 2.80
N LEU A 145 -2.19 8.04 2.11
CA LEU A 145 -3.23 7.99 1.10
C LEU A 145 -4.60 8.25 1.75
N ARG A 146 -5.44 9.01 1.06
CA ARG A 146 -6.88 9.08 1.29
C ARG A 146 -7.59 8.64 0.04
N PHE A 147 -8.41 7.60 0.17
CA PHE A 147 -9.21 7.05 -0.91
C PHE A 147 -10.68 7.19 -0.50
N TYR A 148 -11.28 8.33 -0.87
CA TYR A 148 -12.70 8.54 -0.66
C TYR A 148 -13.49 7.87 -1.77
N TRP A 149 -14.56 7.16 -1.41
CA TRP A 149 -15.38 6.40 -2.33
C TRP A 149 -16.85 6.45 -1.90
N HIS A 150 -17.74 6.03 -2.79
CA HIS A 150 -19.18 5.90 -2.52
C HIS A 150 -19.77 4.74 -3.33
N GLY A 151 -20.96 4.29 -2.95
CA GLY A 151 -21.71 3.24 -3.65
C GLY A 151 -21.71 1.91 -2.91
N ASP A 152 -21.81 0.80 -3.66
CA ASP A 152 -21.90 -0.56 -3.13
C ASP A 152 -20.55 -1.28 -3.21
N LEU A 153 -19.79 -1.27 -2.11
CA LEU A 153 -18.70 -2.21 -1.87
C LEU A 153 -19.08 -3.14 -0.71
N PRO A 154 -18.71 -4.43 -0.77
CA PRO A 154 -18.79 -5.30 0.40
C PRO A 154 -17.84 -4.81 1.51
N ASP A 155 -18.05 -5.25 2.76
CA ASP A 155 -17.21 -4.88 3.91
C ASP A 155 -15.70 -5.05 3.64
N LEU A 156 -15.32 -6.10 2.90
CA LEU A 156 -13.92 -6.33 2.51
C LEU A 156 -13.34 -5.20 1.65
N GLY A 157 -14.15 -4.50 0.85
CA GLY A 157 -13.73 -3.33 0.08
C GLY A 157 -13.29 -2.18 0.98
N ASP A 158 -14.04 -1.90 2.05
CA ASP A 158 -13.65 -0.92 3.06
C ASP A 158 -12.38 -1.33 3.79
N GLU A 159 -12.22 -2.62 4.10
CA GLU A 159 -10.98 -3.13 4.71
C GLU A 159 -9.77 -2.97 3.78
N ILE A 160 -9.91 -3.27 2.48
CA ILE A 160 -8.84 -3.10 1.48
C ILE A 160 -8.44 -1.64 1.38
N ILE A 161 -9.40 -0.74 1.26
CA ILE A 161 -9.15 0.70 1.15
C ILE A 161 -8.46 1.20 2.42
N SER A 162 -8.98 0.84 3.59
CA SER A 162 -8.39 1.24 4.87
C SER A 162 -6.97 0.68 5.08
N ALA A 163 -6.73 -0.56 4.65
CA ALA A 163 -5.40 -1.15 4.66
C ALA A 163 -4.45 -0.41 3.71
N ALA A 164 -4.90 -0.02 2.52
CA ALA A 164 -4.12 0.77 1.58
C ALA A 164 -3.73 2.14 2.17
N GLU A 165 -4.68 2.83 2.81
CA GLU A 165 -4.40 4.09 3.52
C GLU A 165 -3.32 3.91 4.59
N HIS A 166 -3.40 2.83 5.38
CA HIS A 166 -2.39 2.54 6.41
C HIS A 166 -1.02 2.17 5.82
N ILE A 167 -0.97 1.28 4.82
CA ILE A 167 0.26 0.83 4.16
C ILE A 167 1.01 2.01 3.53
N SER A 168 0.29 2.94 2.90
CA SER A 168 0.90 4.13 2.28
C SER A 168 1.75 4.96 3.25
N GLY A 169 1.40 4.94 4.55
CA GLY A 169 2.14 5.58 5.65
C GLY A 169 3.55 5.02 5.88
N HIS A 170 3.87 3.91 5.24
CA HIS A 170 5.16 3.21 5.30
C HIS A 170 5.87 3.17 3.94
N LEU A 171 5.30 3.78 2.90
CA LEU A 171 5.86 3.79 1.55
C LEU A 171 6.26 5.20 1.14
N CYS A 172 7.50 5.33 0.65
CA CYS A 172 7.99 6.55 0.05
C CYS A 172 7.08 6.95 -1.11
N GLU A 173 6.44 8.11 -1.00
CA GLU A 173 5.49 8.58 -2.02
C GLU A 173 6.18 8.89 -3.37
N MET A 174 7.51 9.02 -3.42
CA MET A 174 8.24 9.23 -4.69
C MET A 174 8.59 7.93 -5.42
N CYS A 175 8.82 6.81 -4.71
CA CYS A 175 9.36 5.59 -5.34
C CYS A 175 8.84 4.26 -4.81
N GLY A 176 7.94 4.27 -3.83
CA GLY A 176 7.31 3.07 -3.28
C GLY A 176 8.22 2.17 -2.45
N THR A 177 9.49 2.56 -2.22
CA THR A 177 10.35 1.88 -1.24
C THR A 177 9.89 2.19 0.19
N HIS A 178 10.28 1.35 1.15
CA HIS A 178 9.98 1.61 2.57
C HIS A 178 10.49 3.00 2.99
N GLY A 179 9.61 3.77 3.64
CA GLY A 179 9.85 5.15 4.04
C GLY A 179 9.33 5.45 5.44
N HIS A 180 9.68 6.64 5.93
CA HIS A 180 9.20 7.14 7.22
C HIS A 180 8.55 8.51 7.04
N LEU A 181 7.57 8.80 7.89
CA LEU A 181 6.93 10.12 7.92
C LEU A 181 7.96 11.21 8.22
N ARG A 182 8.02 12.20 7.34
CA ARG A 182 8.84 13.41 7.48
C ARG A 182 7.95 14.61 7.67
N LYS A 183 8.40 15.53 8.54
CA LYS A 183 7.71 16.78 8.89
C LYS A 183 8.61 18.00 8.71
N ASP A 184 9.86 17.76 8.35
CA ASP A 184 10.96 18.73 8.29
C ASP A 184 11.24 19.22 6.86
N ILE A 185 10.42 18.84 5.89
CA ILE A 185 10.55 19.23 4.48
C ILE A 185 9.49 20.25 4.02
N GLY A 186 8.75 20.86 4.95
CA GLY A 186 7.75 21.90 4.67
C GLY A 186 6.30 21.40 4.60
N TRP A 187 6.08 20.11 4.34
CA TRP A 187 4.80 19.41 4.50
C TRP A 187 5.06 18.01 5.07
N TRP A 188 3.98 17.31 5.40
CA TRP A 188 4.04 15.94 5.92
C TRP A 188 4.05 14.97 4.75
N SER A 189 5.09 14.16 4.63
CA SER A 189 5.15 13.13 3.60
C SER A 189 6.05 11.98 3.99
N VAL A 190 5.73 10.77 3.54
CA VAL A 190 6.56 9.58 3.76
C VAL A 190 7.63 9.52 2.69
N ARG A 191 8.89 9.48 3.14
CA ARG A 191 10.08 9.47 2.28
C ARG A 191 11.03 8.36 2.71
N CYS A 192 11.66 7.71 1.72
CA CYS A 192 12.81 6.87 1.97
C CYS A 192 14.05 7.74 2.22
N ARG A 193 15.17 7.10 2.56
CA ARG A 193 16.44 7.80 2.79
C ARG A 193 16.93 8.60 1.58
N GLU A 194 16.69 8.11 0.37
CA GLU A 194 17.15 8.74 -0.88
C GLU A 194 16.35 10.01 -1.18
N HIS A 195 15.03 9.97 -1.02
CA HIS A 195 14.13 11.13 -1.24
C HIS A 195 13.90 11.96 0.04
N ALA A 196 14.80 11.85 1.01
CA ALA A 196 14.65 12.43 2.35
C ALA A 196 14.56 13.96 2.39
N LYS A 197 15.05 14.65 1.35
CA LYS A 197 15.07 16.12 1.24
C LYS A 197 14.44 16.60 -0.06
N GLU A 198 13.88 15.69 -0.83
CA GLU A 198 13.32 16.03 -2.13
C GLU A 198 11.99 16.74 -1.93
N PRO A 199 11.84 17.95 -2.49
CA PRO A 199 10.59 18.65 -2.37
C PRO A 199 9.49 18.00 -3.22
N TRP A 200 8.23 18.27 -2.89
CA TRP A 200 7.11 17.96 -3.75
C TRP A 200 7.27 18.82 -5.00
N SER A 201 7.37 18.18 -6.16
CA SER A 201 7.50 18.82 -7.47
C SER A 201 6.15 19.01 -8.11
#